data_AF-A0AAU9J2L3-F1
#
_entry.id   AF-A0AAU9J2L3-F1
#
_cell.length_a   1.000
_cell.length_b   1.000
_cell.length_c   1.000
_cell.angle_alpha   90.00
_cell.angle_beta   90.00
_cell.angle_gamma   90.00
#
_symmetry.space_group_name_H-M   'P 1'
#
loop_
_entity.id
_entity.type
_entity.pdbx_description
1 polymer ?
#
loop_
_entity_poly.entity_id
_entity_poly.type
_entity_poly.pdbx_seq_one_letter_code
_entity_poly.pdbx_strand_id
1 'polypeptide(L)'
;MSRKNHQRQTEINEELESPKLPQHFSDQVFNLECELEHNCTAQNVSKLIELYSAAVEYYGSIMDDRFIHYKERLQKLLSRDDYVSAVNDKVSKKNENEINFEDIPVEASSNMRSKSTDLSLNEEPAKETKRDAAQAIKEHMHTSSSISFKICEMLRHQEGTNLENRLKARKKQATIHSTPGSRTRSQTVENVMKITTETKFEKYQEEIEKIMEKYVDEKVNRIQTIKNKYREEINEVNMMGHNDTIAMVLNQLEKDMQREIDEVMKQIDRERKVEISELKKKFR
;
A
#
# COMPACT_ATOMS: atom_id res chain seq x y z
N MET A 1 -26.01 57.61 -33.19
CA MET A 1 -26.37 56.37 -32.47
C MET A 1 -25.27 55.33 -32.70
N SER A 2 -25.03 54.47 -31.70
CA SER A 2 -24.17 53.27 -31.76
C SER A 2 -22.65 53.46 -31.72
N ARG A 3 -22.11 53.68 -30.51
CA ARG A 3 -20.81 53.14 -30.07
C ARG A 3 -20.81 52.90 -28.56
N LYS A 4 -21.38 51.77 -28.12
CA LYS A 4 -21.09 51.14 -26.83
C LYS A 4 -21.34 49.64 -26.98
N ASN A 5 -20.27 48.85 -26.87
CA ASN A 5 -20.22 47.47 -26.38
C ASN A 5 -18.96 46.80 -26.90
N HIS A 6 -17.82 47.12 -26.29
CA HIS A 6 -16.60 46.30 -26.31
C HIS A 6 -15.90 46.50 -24.96
N GLN A 7 -16.56 46.03 -23.90
CA GLN A 7 -15.94 45.95 -22.58
C GLN A 7 -16.66 44.88 -21.77
N ARG A 8 -16.14 43.65 -21.84
CA ARG A 8 -16.25 42.56 -20.87
C ARG A 8 -15.67 41.30 -21.50
N GLN A 9 -14.34 41.20 -21.44
CA GLN A 9 -13.59 39.94 -21.52
C GLN A 9 -12.15 40.27 -21.12
N THR A 10 -11.97 40.67 -19.86
CA THR A 10 -10.68 40.63 -19.19
C THR A 10 -10.74 39.45 -18.23
N GLU A 11 -10.08 38.37 -18.64
CA GLU A 11 -9.12 37.65 -17.81
C GLU A 11 -9.57 37.34 -16.37
N ILE A 12 -10.18 36.17 -16.22
CA ILE A 12 -10.02 35.35 -15.02
C ILE A 12 -9.17 34.16 -15.48
N ASN A 13 -7.89 34.41 -15.75
CA ASN A 13 -6.87 33.37 -15.69
C ASN A 13 -6.43 33.32 -14.23
N GLU A 14 -7.22 32.60 -13.43
CA GLU A 14 -6.80 32.13 -12.11
C GLU A 14 -5.75 31.05 -12.40
N GLU A 15 -4.51 31.50 -12.59
CA GLU A 15 -3.33 30.65 -12.68
C GLU A 15 -3.23 29.95 -11.33
N LEU A 16 -3.80 28.74 -11.26
CA LEU A 16 -3.65 27.81 -10.15
C LEU A 16 -2.16 27.56 -9.97
N GLU A 17 -1.51 28.39 -9.15
CA GLU A 17 -0.13 28.17 -8.76
C GLU A 17 -0.05 26.77 -8.17
N SER A 18 0.68 25.90 -8.86
CA SER A 18 0.90 24.54 -8.36
C SER A 18 1.56 24.64 -6.98
N PRO A 19 1.03 23.93 -5.97
CA PRO A 19 1.48 24.08 -4.59
C PRO A 19 2.95 23.72 -4.50
N LYS A 20 3.82 24.69 -4.19
CA LYS A 20 5.28 24.47 -4.15
C LYS A 20 5.68 23.80 -2.84
N LEU A 21 6.54 22.78 -2.92
CA LEU A 21 7.10 22.14 -1.73
C LEU A 21 8.07 23.06 -0.98
N PRO A 22 8.14 22.96 0.36
CA PRO A 22 9.13 23.68 1.17
C PRO A 22 10.58 23.38 0.75
N GLN A 23 11.46 24.36 0.92
CA GLN A 23 12.90 24.16 0.72
C GLN A 23 13.42 23.13 1.73
N HIS A 24 14.29 22.21 1.28
CA HIS A 24 14.80 21.07 2.09
C HIS A 24 13.72 20.07 2.55
N PHE A 25 12.64 19.92 1.77
CA PHE A 25 11.57 18.97 2.06
C PHE A 25 12.08 17.55 2.39
N SER A 26 12.97 17.01 1.55
CA SER A 26 13.52 15.66 1.73
C SER A 26 14.23 15.49 3.07
N ASP A 27 15.02 16.50 3.45
CA ASP A 27 15.83 16.47 4.67
C ASP A 27 14.93 16.59 5.90
N GLN A 28 13.89 17.43 5.81
CA GLN A 28 12.91 17.59 6.88
C GLN A 28 12.10 16.31 7.13
N VAL A 29 11.63 15.66 6.06
CA VAL A 29 10.91 14.38 6.16
C VAL A 29 11.83 13.32 6.76
N PHE A 30 13.05 13.18 6.25
CA PHE A 30 14.00 12.19 6.74
C PHE A 30 14.35 12.39 8.22
N ASN A 31 14.65 13.62 8.62
CA ASN A 31 14.98 13.93 10.02
C ASN A 31 13.80 13.63 10.95
N LEU A 32 12.57 13.97 10.55
CA LEU A 32 11.37 13.66 11.33
C LEU A 32 11.08 12.15 11.39
N GLU A 33 11.34 11.41 10.31
CA GLU A 33 11.25 9.95 10.33
C GLU A 33 12.25 9.34 11.34
N CYS A 34 13.52 9.77 11.30
CA CYS A 34 14.52 9.33 12.26
C CYS A 34 14.18 9.72 13.70
N GLU A 35 13.68 10.94 13.94
CA GLU A 35 13.26 11.37 15.27
C GLU A 35 12.08 10.54 15.80
N LEU A 36 11.12 10.18 14.95
CA LEU A 36 9.97 9.36 15.35
C LEU A 36 10.33 7.91 15.67
N GLU A 37 11.44 7.39 15.14
CA GLU A 37 11.96 6.07 15.52
C GLU A 37 12.47 6.06 16.96
N HIS A 38 12.96 7.20 17.48
CA HIS A 38 13.56 7.29 18.80
C HIS A 38 12.63 7.90 19.84
N ASN A 39 11.86 8.93 19.48
CA ASN A 39 10.97 9.68 20.36
C ASN A 39 9.68 10.06 19.60
N CYS A 40 8.65 9.21 19.72
CA CYS A 40 7.34 9.48 19.13
C CYS A 40 6.61 10.58 19.92
N THR A 41 6.79 11.83 19.51
CA THR A 41 6.03 12.96 20.06
C THR A 41 4.90 13.35 19.11
N ALA A 42 3.74 13.67 19.67
CA ALA A 42 2.59 14.07 18.85
C ALA A 42 2.80 15.39 18.08
N GLN A 43 3.82 16.19 18.40
CA GLN A 43 4.19 17.36 17.57
C GLN A 43 4.96 16.95 16.31
N ASN A 44 5.93 16.04 16.47
CA ASN A 44 6.71 15.54 15.34
C ASN A 44 5.82 14.77 14.36
N VAL A 45 4.84 14.00 14.86
CA VAL A 45 3.91 13.30 13.98
C VAL A 45 3.00 14.28 13.22
N SER A 46 2.43 15.29 13.88
CA SER A 46 1.60 16.30 13.18
C SER A 46 2.38 16.99 12.07
N LYS A 47 3.64 17.38 12.34
CA LYS A 47 4.50 18.02 11.35
C LYS A 47 4.84 17.09 10.18
N LEU A 48 5.07 15.80 10.45
CA LEU A 48 5.32 14.81 9.41
C LEU A 48 4.08 14.54 8.54
N ILE A 49 2.88 14.54 9.14
CA ILE A 49 1.61 14.43 8.41
C ILE A 49 1.45 15.62 7.46
N GLU A 50 1.68 16.85 7.95
CA GLU A 50 1.59 18.05 7.11
C GLU A 50 2.54 18.00 5.91
N LEU A 51 3.78 17.57 6.13
CA LEU A 51 4.76 17.38 5.05
C LEU A 51 4.32 16.31 4.06
N TYR A 52 3.80 15.18 4.52
CA TYR A 52 3.30 14.14 3.63
C TYR A 52 2.06 14.55 2.85
N SER A 53 1.12 15.26 3.48
CA SER A 53 -0.04 15.83 2.80
C SER A 53 0.37 16.81 1.70
N ALA A 54 1.30 17.73 1.99
CA ALA A 54 1.84 18.66 1.00
C ALA A 54 2.55 17.93 -0.16
N ALA A 55 3.29 16.86 0.13
CA ALA A 55 3.92 16.02 -0.89
C ALA A 55 2.90 15.31 -1.79
N VAL A 56 1.87 14.71 -1.21
CA VAL A 56 0.82 14.03 -1.96
C VAL A 56 0.09 15.01 -2.88
N GLU A 57 -0.21 16.21 -2.39
CA GLU A 57 -0.86 17.26 -3.19
C GLU A 57 0.04 17.73 -4.34
N TYR A 58 1.32 18.03 -4.06
CA TYR A 58 2.28 18.43 -5.09
C TYR A 58 2.49 17.36 -6.15
N TYR A 59 2.90 16.15 -5.74
CA TYR A 59 3.19 15.06 -6.66
C TYR A 59 1.94 14.57 -7.41
N GLY A 60 0.76 14.69 -6.79
CA GLY A 60 -0.53 14.47 -7.44
C GLY A 60 -0.82 15.50 -8.54
N SER A 61 -0.52 16.78 -8.29
CA SER A 61 -0.75 17.85 -9.28
C SER A 61 0.15 17.71 -10.53
N ILE A 62 1.35 17.16 -10.36
CA ILE A 62 2.28 16.90 -11.47
C ILE A 62 2.19 15.47 -12.04
N MET A 63 1.24 14.66 -11.55
CA MET A 63 1.01 13.26 -11.98
C MET A 63 2.27 12.39 -11.91
N ASP A 64 3.09 12.58 -10.88
CA ASP A 64 4.33 11.85 -10.67
C ASP A 64 4.10 10.64 -9.75
N ASP A 65 4.54 9.45 -10.15
CA ASP A 65 4.38 8.19 -9.41
C ASP A 65 4.86 8.24 -7.95
N ARG A 66 5.74 9.20 -7.62
CA ARG A 66 6.13 9.51 -6.24
C ARG A 66 4.93 9.83 -5.34
N PHE A 67 3.79 10.28 -5.88
CA PHE A 67 2.56 10.49 -5.13
C PHE A 67 2.11 9.20 -4.42
N ILE A 68 2.25 8.04 -5.06
CA ILE A 68 1.84 6.74 -4.51
C ILE A 68 2.69 6.43 -3.29
N HIS A 69 4.01 6.62 -3.39
CA HIS A 69 4.94 6.37 -2.29
C HIS A 69 4.64 7.24 -1.07
N TYR A 70 4.36 8.53 -1.25
CA TYR A 70 4.01 9.41 -0.13
C TYR A 70 2.64 9.10 0.47
N LYS A 71 1.67 8.70 -0.36
CA LYS A 71 0.34 8.26 0.10
C LYS A 71 0.43 6.98 0.94
N GLU A 72 1.20 5.99 0.50
CA GLU A 72 1.42 4.75 1.25
C GLU A 72 2.15 5.00 2.57
N ARG A 73 3.20 5.83 2.56
CA ARG A 73 3.93 6.21 3.78
C ARG A 73 3.03 6.92 4.78
N LEU A 74 2.17 7.83 4.33
CA LEU A 74 1.19 8.50 5.19
C LEU A 74 0.19 7.50 5.80
N GLN A 75 -0.37 6.60 4.99
CA GLN A 75 -1.29 5.58 5.48
C GLN A 75 -0.61 4.65 6.51
N LYS A 76 0.64 4.25 6.25
CA LYS A 76 1.42 3.41 7.18
C LYS A 76 1.70 4.15 8.49
N LEU A 77 2.02 5.45 8.44
CA LEU A 77 2.22 6.28 9.62
C LEU A 77 0.97 6.34 10.51
N LEU A 78 -0.20 6.57 9.90
CA LEU A 78 -1.49 6.63 10.61
C LEU A 78 -1.93 5.27 11.20
N SER A 79 -1.36 4.17 10.69
CA SER A 79 -1.69 2.81 11.13
C SER A 79 -0.77 2.31 12.26
N ARG A 80 0.21 3.09 12.72
CA ARG A 80 1.12 2.69 13.82
C ARG A 80 0.43 2.84 15.18
N ASP A 81 0.56 1.83 16.04
CA ASP A 81 -0.02 1.83 17.39
C ASP A 81 0.56 2.95 18.27
N ASP A 82 1.87 3.21 18.17
CA ASP A 82 2.55 4.29 18.89
C ASP A 82 1.93 5.66 18.60
N TYR A 83 1.45 5.86 17.37
CA TYR A 83 0.83 7.09 16.93
C TYR A 83 -0.57 7.27 17.53
N VAL A 84 -1.39 6.21 17.46
CA VAL A 84 -2.74 6.21 18.03
C VAL A 84 -2.68 6.53 19.53
N SER A 85 -1.71 5.95 20.23
CA SER A 85 -1.46 6.24 21.65
C SER A 85 -1.02 7.70 21.89
N ALA A 86 -0.06 8.21 21.12
CA ALA A 86 0.45 9.58 21.28
C ALA A 86 -0.59 10.67 21.00
N VAL A 87 -1.52 10.44 20.07
CA VAL A 87 -2.61 11.37 19.75
C VAL A 87 -3.72 11.28 20.81
N ASN A 88 -4.08 10.09 21.27
CA ASN A 88 -5.12 9.92 22.29
C ASN A 88 -4.69 10.49 23.66
N ASP A 89 -3.41 10.42 24.01
CA ASP A 89 -2.89 11.01 25.26
C ASP A 89 -3.08 12.53 25.35
N LYS A 90 -3.08 13.25 24.21
CA LYS A 90 -3.39 14.69 24.16
C LYS A 90 -4.87 14.98 24.38
N VAL A 91 -5.76 14.06 24.00
CA VAL A 91 -7.21 14.22 24.18
C VAL A 91 -7.58 14.00 25.65
N SER A 92 -6.94 13.04 26.32
CA SER A 92 -7.19 12.75 27.75
C SER A 92 -6.70 13.86 28.68
N LYS A 93 -5.57 14.51 28.38
CA LYS A 93 -4.98 15.57 29.23
C LYS A 93 -5.66 16.94 29.11
N LYS A 94 -6.60 17.13 28.17
CA LYS A 94 -7.34 18.39 28.00
C LYS A 94 -8.68 18.45 28.77
N ASN A 95 -9.13 17.34 29.36
CA ASN A 95 -10.42 17.25 30.04
C ASN A 95 -10.37 17.41 31.57
N GLU A 96 -9.22 17.74 32.16
CA GLU A 96 -9.08 17.93 33.62
C GLU A 96 -8.93 19.40 34.07
N ASN A 97 -8.98 20.37 33.15
CA ASN A 97 -8.98 21.79 33.53
C ASN A 97 -10.38 22.41 33.33
N GLU A 98 -11.05 22.58 34.46
CA GLU A 98 -12.20 23.45 34.79
C GLU A 98 -12.78 24.32 33.66
N ILE A 99 -14.05 24.07 33.35
CA ILE A 99 -15.00 25.14 33.02
C ILE A 99 -15.94 25.27 34.22
N ASN A 100 -15.60 26.21 35.11
CA ASN A 100 -16.51 26.75 36.11
C ASN A 100 -17.51 27.66 35.36
N PHE A 101 -18.76 27.23 35.22
CA PHE A 101 -19.84 28.04 34.65
C PHE A 101 -20.80 28.40 35.80
N GLU A 102 -20.49 29.51 36.48
CA GLU A 102 -21.46 30.21 37.32
C GLU A 102 -22.50 30.92 36.44
N ASP A 103 -23.77 30.74 36.82
CA ASP A 103 -24.93 31.60 36.65
C ASP A 103 -25.09 32.40 35.35
N ILE A 104 -25.97 31.91 34.47
CA ILE A 104 -26.76 32.78 33.58
C ILE A 104 -28.25 32.36 33.65
N PRO A 105 -29.20 33.30 33.85
CA PRO A 105 -30.58 32.98 34.17
C PRO A 105 -31.41 32.62 32.94
N VAL A 106 -32.38 31.74 33.19
CA VAL A 106 -33.49 31.38 32.31
C VAL A 106 -34.41 32.58 32.11
N GLU A 107 -34.55 33.07 30.88
CA GLU A 107 -35.76 33.82 30.49
C GLU A 107 -36.32 33.32 29.16
N ALA A 108 -37.63 33.06 29.22
CA ALA A 108 -38.49 32.61 28.15
C ALA A 108 -38.86 33.76 27.21
N SER A 109 -39.09 33.41 25.93
CA SER A 109 -39.93 34.05 24.89
C SER A 109 -39.26 33.85 23.53
N SER A 110 -39.90 33.60 22.39
CA SER A 110 -41.30 33.41 22.00
C SER A 110 -41.31 33.01 20.51
N ASN A 111 -42.31 32.23 20.10
CA ASN A 111 -43.01 32.22 18.80
C ASN A 111 -42.32 32.71 17.51
N MET A 112 -42.38 31.86 16.46
CA MET A 112 -42.83 32.11 15.07
C MET A 112 -42.59 30.82 14.25
N ARG A 113 -43.54 29.91 14.09
CA ARG A 113 -44.64 29.81 13.10
C ARG A 113 -44.22 29.79 11.62
N SER A 114 -44.62 28.68 10.95
CA SER A 114 -44.83 28.45 9.50
C SER A 114 -43.68 27.71 8.80
N LYS A 115 -43.89 26.71 7.92
CA LYS A 115 -45.08 26.12 7.31
C LYS A 115 -44.64 24.87 6.50
N SER A 116 -45.41 23.79 6.64
CA SER A 116 -45.78 22.76 5.64
C SER A 116 -44.75 22.30 4.59
N THR A 117 -44.44 21.00 4.64
CA THR A 117 -44.76 20.08 3.52
C THR A 117 -44.99 18.69 4.09
N ASP A 118 -46.24 18.23 4.00
CA ASP A 118 -46.67 16.86 4.25
C ASP A 118 -45.96 15.90 3.28
N LEU A 119 -45.14 15.00 3.83
CA LEU A 119 -44.81 13.74 3.19
C LEU A 119 -45.17 12.64 4.18
N SER A 120 -46.36 12.08 3.95
CA SER A 120 -46.88 10.89 4.63
C SER A 120 -45.95 9.70 4.31
N LEU A 121 -44.99 9.46 5.20
CA LEU A 121 -44.27 8.20 5.30
C LEU A 121 -44.87 7.47 6.50
N ASN A 122 -45.41 6.28 6.24
CA ASN A 122 -45.85 5.34 7.26
C ASN A 122 -44.73 5.16 8.30
N GLU A 123 -44.93 5.75 9.48
CA GLU A 123 -44.15 5.47 10.67
C GLU A 123 -44.48 4.04 11.12
N GLU A 124 -43.66 3.09 10.66
CA GLU A 124 -43.46 1.85 11.39
C GLU A 124 -42.97 2.20 12.80
N PRO A 125 -43.52 1.60 13.86
CA PRO A 125 -43.16 1.94 15.23
C PRO A 125 -41.67 1.74 15.43
N ALA A 126 -40.98 2.83 15.78
CA ALA A 126 -39.57 2.83 16.13
C ALA A 126 -39.34 1.87 17.31
N LYS A 127 -39.04 0.61 16.98
CA LYS A 127 -38.45 -0.33 17.93
C LYS A 127 -37.08 0.23 18.25
N GLU A 128 -36.95 0.82 19.43
CA GLU A 128 -35.69 1.09 20.11
C GLU A 128 -34.91 -0.22 20.22
N THR A 129 -34.21 -0.57 19.16
CA THR A 129 -33.18 -1.59 19.22
C THR A 129 -32.03 -0.91 19.96
N LYS A 130 -31.90 -1.23 21.24
CA LYS A 130 -30.65 -1.11 21.98
C LYS A 130 -29.63 -1.99 21.25
N ARG A 131 -29.14 -1.52 20.10
CA ARG A 131 -28.06 -2.16 19.35
C ARG A 131 -26.83 -1.97 20.19
N ASP A 132 -26.49 -3.03 20.91
CA ASP A 132 -25.22 -3.18 21.57
C ASP A 132 -24.13 -2.89 20.53
N ALA A 133 -23.34 -1.84 20.74
CA ALA A 133 -22.32 -1.40 19.81
C ALA A 133 -21.33 -2.55 19.51
N ALA A 134 -21.14 -3.47 20.46
CA ALA A 134 -20.35 -4.68 20.28
C ALA A 134 -20.91 -5.61 19.20
N GLN A 135 -22.24 -5.77 19.13
CA GLN A 135 -22.88 -6.62 18.11
C GLN A 135 -22.81 -5.98 16.73
N ALA A 136 -22.97 -4.66 16.63
CA ALA A 136 -22.81 -3.94 15.36
C ALA A 136 -21.38 -4.02 14.82
N ILE A 137 -20.37 -3.90 15.70
CA ILE A 137 -18.96 -4.06 15.32
C ILE A 137 -18.70 -5.50 14.84
N LYS A 138 -19.25 -6.50 15.53
CA LYS A 138 -19.08 -7.92 15.15
C LYS A 138 -19.68 -8.23 13.77
N GLU A 139 -20.87 -7.71 13.47
CA GLU A 139 -21.51 -7.84 12.15
C GLU A 139 -20.70 -7.12 11.05
N HIS A 140 -20.18 -5.94 11.35
CA HIS A 140 -19.31 -5.20 10.44
C HIS A 140 -18.00 -5.94 10.15
N MET A 141 -17.37 -6.53 11.17
CA MET A 141 -16.15 -7.34 10.98
C MET A 141 -16.41 -8.58 10.11
N HIS A 142 -17.54 -9.26 10.32
CA HIS A 142 -17.89 -10.44 9.53
C HIS A 142 -18.18 -10.09 8.06
N THR A 143 -18.93 -9.03 7.82
CA THR A 143 -19.22 -8.54 6.47
C THR A 143 -17.96 -8.06 5.76
N SER A 144 -17.10 -7.30 6.44
CA SER A 144 -15.80 -6.88 5.92
C SER A 144 -14.92 -8.08 5.52
N SER A 145 -14.84 -9.10 6.38
CA SER A 145 -14.08 -10.31 6.08
C SER A 145 -14.62 -11.08 4.86
N SER A 146 -15.96 -11.14 4.70
CA SER A 146 -16.59 -11.77 3.55
C SER A 146 -16.31 -11.01 2.24
N ILE A 147 -16.31 -9.69 2.29
CA ILE A 147 -15.99 -8.84 1.14
C ILE A 147 -14.52 -9.00 0.74
N SER A 148 -13.59 -8.94 1.69
CA SER A 148 -12.17 -9.16 1.43
C SER A 148 -11.91 -10.52 0.80
N PHE A 149 -12.57 -11.57 1.27
CA PHE A 149 -12.47 -12.91 0.67
C PHE A 149 -12.94 -12.92 -0.79
N LYS A 150 -14.10 -12.31 -1.10
CA LYS A 150 -14.60 -12.19 -2.48
C LYS A 150 -13.67 -11.39 -3.38
N ILE A 151 -13.07 -10.31 -2.89
CA ILE A 151 -12.09 -9.51 -3.65
C ILE A 151 -10.85 -10.35 -3.98
N CYS A 152 -10.28 -11.05 -2.99
CA CYS A 152 -9.15 -11.95 -3.21
C CYS A 152 -9.50 -13.05 -4.22
N GLU A 153 -10.69 -13.63 -4.13
CA GLU A 153 -11.16 -14.62 -5.08
C GLU A 153 -11.28 -14.05 -6.50
N MET A 154 -11.84 -12.85 -6.66
CA MET A 154 -11.96 -12.18 -7.97
C MET A 154 -10.58 -11.87 -8.59
N LEU A 155 -9.63 -11.38 -7.79
CA LEU A 155 -8.26 -11.11 -8.25
C LEU A 155 -7.56 -12.40 -8.68
N ARG A 156 -7.71 -13.48 -7.90
CA ARG A 156 -7.17 -14.80 -8.25
C ARG A 156 -7.68 -15.31 -9.62
N HIS A 157 -8.94 -15.03 -9.96
CA HIS A 157 -9.51 -15.40 -11.26
C HIS A 157 -9.10 -14.46 -12.41
N GLN A 158 -8.59 -13.26 -12.11
CA GLN A 158 -8.05 -12.34 -13.12
C GLN A 158 -6.60 -12.66 -13.50
N GLU A 159 -5.78 -13.10 -12.54
CA GLU A 159 -4.32 -13.24 -12.72
C GLU A 159 -3.89 -14.51 -13.46
N GLY A 160 -4.61 -15.64 -13.33
CA GLY A 160 -4.06 -16.94 -13.75
C GLY A 160 -4.35 -17.41 -15.19
N THR A 161 -5.58 -17.23 -15.70
CA THR A 161 -6.00 -17.95 -16.93
C THR A 161 -6.72 -17.07 -17.95
N ASN A 162 -7.47 -16.05 -17.51
CA ASN A 162 -8.24 -15.21 -18.42
C ASN A 162 -7.38 -14.19 -19.18
N LEU A 163 -6.36 -13.62 -18.54
CA LEU A 163 -5.49 -12.66 -19.21
C LEU A 163 -4.64 -13.32 -20.30
N GLU A 164 -4.06 -14.49 -20.00
CA GLU A 164 -3.26 -15.24 -20.96
C GLU A 164 -4.10 -15.73 -22.14
N ASN A 165 -5.32 -16.24 -21.89
CA ASN A 165 -6.25 -16.63 -22.95
C ASN A 165 -6.68 -15.43 -23.81
N ARG A 166 -6.91 -14.25 -23.21
CA ARG A 166 -7.22 -13.01 -23.95
C ARG A 166 -6.03 -12.54 -24.79
N LEU A 167 -4.81 -12.63 -24.28
CA LEU A 167 -3.59 -12.30 -25.04
C LEU A 167 -3.36 -13.28 -26.19
N LYS A 168 -3.51 -14.60 -25.95
CA LYS A 168 -3.46 -15.64 -26.98
C LYS A 168 -4.53 -15.44 -28.05
N ALA A 169 -5.76 -15.06 -27.68
CA ALA A 169 -6.84 -14.76 -28.62
C ALA A 169 -6.52 -13.53 -29.49
N ARG A 170 -6.00 -12.45 -28.90
CA ARG A 170 -5.55 -11.27 -29.65
C ARG A 170 -4.41 -11.58 -30.61
N LYS A 171 -3.42 -12.38 -30.18
CA LYS A 171 -2.31 -12.82 -31.03
C LYS A 171 -2.78 -13.62 -32.24
N LYS A 172 -3.82 -14.45 -32.07
CA LYS A 172 -4.44 -15.23 -33.17
C LYS A 172 -5.30 -14.38 -34.11
N GLN A 173 -5.95 -13.33 -33.61
CA GLN A 173 -6.77 -12.43 -34.44
C GLN A 173 -5.92 -11.44 -35.26
N ALA A 174 -4.79 -10.99 -34.71
CA ALA A 174 -3.88 -10.10 -35.43
C ALA A 174 -3.28 -10.75 -36.70
N THR A 175 -3.19 -12.08 -36.75
CA THR A 175 -2.68 -12.82 -37.91
C THR A 175 -3.70 -12.99 -39.05
N ILE A 176 -4.99 -12.73 -38.82
CA ILE A 176 -6.05 -13.02 -39.81
C ILE A 176 -6.46 -11.78 -40.62
N HIS A 177 -6.11 -10.57 -40.16
CA HIS A 177 -6.46 -9.30 -40.84
C HIS A 177 -5.36 -8.68 -41.72
N SER A 178 -4.31 -9.42 -42.09
CA SER A 178 -3.46 -9.05 -43.23
C SER A 178 -4.23 -9.29 -44.55
N THR A 179 -4.91 -8.25 -45.00
CA THR A 179 -5.61 -8.14 -46.28
C THR A 179 -4.68 -8.42 -47.47
N PRO A 180 -5.09 -9.27 -48.43
CA PRO A 180 -4.33 -9.54 -49.65
C PRO A 180 -4.65 -8.46 -50.68
N GLY A 181 -3.85 -7.40 -50.75
CA GLY A 181 -4.22 -6.27 -51.62
C GLY A 181 -3.20 -5.15 -51.80
N SER A 182 -1.90 -5.41 -51.82
CA SER A 182 -0.99 -4.50 -52.53
C SER A 182 0.27 -5.20 -52.97
N ARG A 183 0.40 -5.38 -54.29
CA ARG A 183 1.61 -5.81 -54.95
C ARG A 183 2.63 -4.67 -54.87
N THR A 184 3.56 -4.75 -53.93
CA THR A 184 4.87 -4.11 -54.09
C THR A 184 5.95 -5.16 -53.87
N ARG A 185 6.51 -5.56 -55.01
CA ARG A 185 7.69 -6.39 -55.22
C ARG A 185 8.91 -5.70 -54.62
N SER A 186 9.39 -6.17 -53.48
CA SER A 186 10.81 -6.30 -53.11
C SER A 186 10.94 -6.63 -51.62
N GLN A 187 11.98 -7.38 -51.26
CA GLN A 187 12.43 -7.75 -49.90
C GLN A 187 11.79 -9.00 -49.27
N THR A 188 12.02 -10.17 -49.88
CA THR A 188 11.82 -11.49 -49.25
C THR A 188 13.15 -12.21 -49.05
N VAL A 189 14.09 -11.59 -48.31
CA VAL A 189 15.27 -12.31 -47.78
C VAL A 189 15.59 -11.95 -46.32
N GLU A 190 15.15 -10.81 -45.78
CA GLU A 190 15.47 -10.42 -44.39
C GLU A 190 14.52 -11.02 -43.32
N ASN A 191 13.37 -11.58 -43.70
CA ASN A 191 12.35 -11.98 -42.72
C ASN A 191 12.57 -13.37 -42.08
N VAL A 192 13.53 -14.16 -42.57
CA VAL A 192 13.82 -15.50 -42.03
C VAL A 192 14.89 -15.46 -40.92
N MET A 193 15.77 -14.46 -40.91
CA MET A 193 16.79 -14.34 -39.87
C MET A 193 16.25 -13.84 -38.52
N LYS A 194 15.23 -12.96 -38.51
CA LYS A 194 14.63 -12.42 -37.27
C LYS A 194 13.96 -13.48 -36.39
N ILE A 195 13.33 -14.50 -36.99
CA ILE A 195 12.61 -15.55 -36.26
C ILE A 195 13.56 -16.44 -35.45
N THR A 196 14.82 -16.59 -35.89
CA THR A 196 15.79 -17.44 -35.19
C THR A 196 16.45 -16.79 -33.98
N THR A 197 16.53 -15.45 -33.94
CA THR A 197 17.11 -14.72 -32.79
C THR A 197 16.11 -14.56 -31.65
N GLU A 198 14.82 -14.40 -31.95
CA GLU A 198 13.76 -14.30 -30.93
C GLU A 198 13.68 -15.57 -30.09
N THR A 199 13.81 -16.75 -30.71
CA THR A 199 13.76 -18.04 -29.98
C THR A 199 14.93 -18.29 -29.04
N LYS A 200 16.13 -17.74 -29.31
CA LYS A 200 17.28 -17.86 -28.38
C LYS A 200 17.10 -16.97 -27.16
N PHE A 201 16.57 -15.76 -27.36
CA PHE A 201 16.29 -14.83 -26.29
C PHE A 201 15.16 -15.33 -25.38
N GLU A 202 14.07 -15.83 -25.96
CA GLU A 202 12.95 -16.42 -25.20
C GLU A 202 13.42 -17.57 -24.31
N LYS A 203 14.26 -18.48 -24.83
CA LYS A 203 14.85 -19.57 -24.04
C LYS A 203 15.74 -19.07 -22.92
N TYR A 204 16.55 -18.04 -23.16
CA TYR A 204 17.39 -17.46 -22.10
C TYR A 204 16.52 -16.86 -20.99
N GLN A 205 15.44 -16.15 -21.35
CA GLN A 205 14.51 -15.57 -20.39
C GLN A 205 13.80 -16.64 -19.56
N GLU A 206 13.29 -17.70 -20.20
CA GLU A 206 12.64 -18.82 -19.52
C GLU A 206 13.59 -19.51 -18.51
N GLU A 207 14.86 -19.71 -18.90
CA GLU A 207 15.85 -20.31 -18.01
C GLU A 207 16.25 -19.38 -16.84
N ILE A 208 16.32 -18.07 -17.06
CA ILE A 208 16.51 -17.09 -15.97
C ILE A 208 15.35 -17.15 -14.98
N GLU A 209 14.12 -17.19 -15.48
CA GLU A 209 12.91 -17.26 -14.66
C GLU A 209 12.90 -18.54 -13.79
N LYS A 210 13.19 -19.70 -14.39
CA LYS A 210 13.35 -20.96 -13.65
C LYS A 210 14.41 -20.90 -12.56
N ILE A 211 15.56 -20.27 -12.82
CA ILE A 211 16.60 -20.07 -11.81
C ILE A 211 16.07 -19.20 -10.68
N MET A 212 15.39 -18.10 -10.99
CA MET A 212 14.84 -17.20 -9.97
C MET A 212 13.80 -17.90 -9.09
N GLU A 213 12.86 -18.64 -9.67
CA GLU A 213 11.83 -19.41 -8.96
C GLU A 213 12.47 -20.45 -8.03
N LYS A 214 13.40 -21.27 -8.55
CA LYS A 214 14.15 -22.28 -7.79
C LYS A 214 14.78 -21.70 -6.51
N TYR A 215 15.49 -20.58 -6.61
CA TYR A 215 16.17 -19.99 -5.45
C TYR A 215 15.21 -19.26 -4.48
N VAL A 216 14.04 -18.82 -4.93
CA VAL A 216 13.01 -18.30 -4.04
C VAL A 216 12.43 -19.44 -3.20
N ASP A 217 12.06 -20.56 -3.82
CA ASP A 217 11.55 -21.74 -3.12
C ASP A 217 12.58 -22.32 -2.15
N GLU A 218 13.83 -22.45 -2.61
CA GLU A 218 14.93 -22.94 -1.78
C GLU A 218 15.18 -22.01 -0.57
N LYS A 219 15.12 -20.70 -0.76
CA LYS A 219 15.22 -19.72 0.33
C LYS A 219 14.12 -19.88 1.35
N VAL A 220 12.87 -19.98 0.90
CA VAL A 220 11.72 -20.15 1.80
C VAL A 220 11.86 -21.45 2.59
N ASN A 221 12.18 -22.55 1.90
CA ASN A 221 12.32 -23.87 2.53
C ASN A 221 13.45 -23.91 3.56
N ARG A 222 14.67 -23.46 3.21
CA ARG A 222 15.81 -23.49 4.14
C ARG A 222 15.58 -22.59 5.36
N ILE A 223 15.01 -21.39 5.18
CA ILE A 223 14.67 -20.51 6.30
C ILE A 223 13.61 -21.15 7.20
N GLN A 224 12.59 -21.79 6.62
CA GLN A 224 11.55 -22.45 7.39
C GLN A 224 12.10 -23.63 8.21
N THR A 225 13.02 -24.42 7.64
CA THR A 225 13.71 -25.50 8.36
C THR A 225 14.48 -24.97 9.56
N ILE A 226 15.25 -23.88 9.40
CA ILE A 226 15.99 -23.24 10.50
C ILE A 226 15.01 -22.76 11.58
N LYS A 227 13.96 -22.04 11.19
CA LYS A 227 12.95 -21.53 12.13
C LYS A 227 12.26 -22.65 12.92
N ASN A 228 11.96 -23.78 12.28
CA ASN A 228 11.33 -24.92 12.95
C ASN A 228 12.31 -25.53 13.97
N LYS A 229 13.57 -25.75 13.58
CA LYS A 229 14.63 -26.28 14.46
C LYS A 229 14.79 -25.43 15.72
N TYR A 230 15.02 -24.12 15.58
CA TYR A 230 15.21 -23.25 16.75
C TYR A 230 13.94 -23.07 17.56
N ARG A 231 12.74 -23.14 16.94
CA ARG A 231 11.49 -23.12 17.68
C ARG A 231 11.35 -24.34 18.59
N GLU A 232 11.74 -25.52 18.13
CA GLU A 232 11.77 -26.74 18.94
C GLU A 232 12.75 -26.60 20.11
N GLU A 233 13.99 -26.16 19.85
CA GLU A 233 15.01 -25.92 20.89
C GLU A 233 14.57 -24.88 21.93
N ILE A 234 13.98 -23.76 21.48
CA ILE A 234 13.43 -22.71 22.35
C ILE A 234 12.29 -23.25 23.20
N ASN A 235 11.41 -24.07 22.63
CA ASN A 235 10.31 -24.68 23.37
C ASN A 235 10.83 -25.63 24.46
N GLU A 236 11.84 -26.46 24.17
CA GLU A 236 12.46 -27.35 25.15
C GLU A 236 13.09 -26.57 26.31
N VAL A 237 13.82 -25.49 26.02
CA VAL A 237 14.44 -24.64 27.04
C VAL A 237 13.37 -23.93 27.88
N ASN A 238 12.28 -23.46 27.27
CA ASN A 238 11.17 -22.86 28.00
C ASN A 238 10.49 -23.82 28.99
N MET A 239 10.48 -25.13 28.70
CA MET A 239 9.92 -26.13 29.62
C MET A 239 10.75 -26.32 30.90
N MET A 240 12.00 -25.84 30.94
CA MET A 240 12.89 -25.97 32.10
C MET A 240 12.62 -24.95 33.22
N GLY A 241 11.68 -24.01 33.03
CA GLY A 241 11.27 -23.02 34.02
C GLY A 241 11.71 -21.59 33.68
N HIS A 242 11.48 -20.67 34.61
CA HIS A 242 11.76 -19.23 34.43
C HIS A 242 12.88 -18.80 35.38
N ASN A 243 14.13 -18.90 34.90
CA ASN A 243 15.31 -18.43 35.62
C ASN A 243 16.09 -17.45 34.72
N ASP A 244 16.83 -16.51 35.32
CA ASP A 244 17.63 -15.52 34.56
C ASP A 244 18.62 -16.17 33.59
N THR A 245 19.20 -17.31 33.99
CA THR A 245 20.09 -18.10 33.13
C THR A 245 19.37 -18.66 31.91
N ILE A 246 18.12 -19.11 32.05
CA ILE A 246 17.29 -19.61 30.95
C ILE A 246 16.96 -18.46 29.98
N ALA A 247 16.63 -17.27 30.49
CA ALA A 247 16.38 -16.10 29.66
C ALA A 247 17.60 -15.70 28.80
N MET A 248 18.82 -15.79 29.37
CA MET A 248 20.05 -15.57 28.61
C MET A 248 20.24 -16.60 27.49
N VAL A 249 19.95 -17.88 27.76
CA VAL A 249 20.04 -18.95 26.75
C VAL A 249 19.02 -18.74 25.63
N LEU A 250 17.78 -18.39 25.95
CA LEU A 250 16.73 -18.09 24.96
C LEU A 250 17.14 -16.93 24.04
N ASN A 251 17.65 -15.84 24.61
CA ASN A 251 18.14 -14.71 23.83
C ASN A 251 19.31 -15.10 22.90
N GLN A 252 20.18 -15.99 23.37
CA GLN A 252 21.30 -16.49 22.58
C GLN A 252 20.81 -17.38 21.43
N LEU A 253 19.84 -18.27 21.66
CA LEU A 253 19.22 -19.10 20.62
C LEU A 253 18.55 -18.26 19.54
N GLU A 254 17.84 -17.19 19.91
CA GLU A 254 17.24 -16.26 18.94
C GLU A 254 18.30 -15.56 18.06
N LYS A 255 19.40 -15.13 18.67
CA LYS A 255 20.53 -14.53 17.95
C LYS A 255 21.21 -15.52 17.00
N ASP A 256 21.39 -16.75 17.44
CA ASP A 256 22.02 -17.78 16.62
C ASP A 256 21.11 -18.22 15.46
N MET A 257 19.79 -18.33 15.70
CA MET A 257 18.79 -18.51 14.63
C MET A 257 18.90 -17.43 13.56
N GLN A 258 18.94 -16.15 13.96
CA GLN A 258 19.02 -15.04 13.02
C GLN A 258 20.35 -15.05 12.25
N ARG A 259 21.47 -15.35 12.93
CA ARG A 259 22.79 -15.48 12.28
C ARG A 259 22.78 -16.58 11.23
N GLU A 260 22.22 -17.74 11.54
CA GLU A 260 22.14 -18.87 10.60
C GLU A 260 21.24 -18.55 9.40
N ILE A 261 20.11 -17.87 9.60
CA ILE A 261 19.26 -17.36 8.51
C ILE A 261 20.05 -16.42 7.59
N ASP A 262 20.80 -15.46 8.15
CA ASP A 262 21.57 -14.50 7.37
C ASP A 262 22.69 -15.17 6.56
N GLU A 263 23.34 -16.19 7.13
CA GLU A 263 24.37 -16.99 6.46
C GLU A 263 23.79 -17.78 5.29
N VAL A 264 22.64 -18.44 5.50
CA VAL A 264 21.94 -19.17 4.43
C VAL A 264 21.47 -18.23 3.33
N MET A 265 20.93 -17.05 3.67
CA MET A 265 20.53 -16.05 2.68
C MET A 265 21.72 -15.61 1.81
N LYS A 266 22.86 -15.31 2.44
CA LYS A 266 24.10 -14.97 1.72
C LYS A 266 24.55 -16.11 0.81
N GLN A 267 24.46 -17.36 1.27
CA GLN A 267 24.87 -18.51 0.50
C GLN A 267 23.98 -18.73 -0.75
N ILE A 268 22.66 -18.68 -0.58
CA ILE A 268 21.68 -18.77 -1.68
C ILE A 268 21.93 -17.67 -2.72
N ASP A 269 22.17 -16.43 -2.28
CA ASP A 269 22.44 -15.33 -3.19
C ASP A 269 23.74 -15.52 -3.99
N ARG A 270 24.77 -16.16 -3.41
CA ARG A 270 26.01 -16.52 -4.13
C ARG A 270 25.75 -17.61 -5.15
N GLU A 271 25.07 -18.69 -4.76
CA GLU A 271 24.73 -19.82 -5.63
C GLU A 271 23.91 -19.34 -6.84
N ARG A 272 22.87 -18.52 -6.59
CA ARG A 272 22.07 -17.89 -7.65
C ARG A 272 22.92 -17.05 -8.61
N LYS A 273 23.84 -16.23 -8.08
CA LYS A 273 24.72 -15.40 -8.93
C LYS A 273 25.65 -16.25 -9.80
N VAL A 274 26.17 -17.36 -9.28
CA VAL A 274 27.00 -18.31 -10.03
C VAL A 274 26.18 -18.94 -11.16
N GLU A 275 24.99 -19.48 -10.87
CA GLU A 275 24.13 -20.14 -11.86
C GLU A 275 23.68 -19.18 -12.98
N ILE A 276 23.30 -17.94 -12.62
CA ILE A 276 23.00 -16.87 -13.61
C ILE A 276 24.25 -16.55 -14.45
N SER A 277 25.44 -16.51 -13.85
CA SER A 277 26.67 -16.23 -14.60
C SER A 277 27.03 -17.36 -15.58
N GLU A 278 26.75 -18.62 -15.22
CA GLU A 278 26.95 -19.77 -16.11
C GLU A 278 25.94 -19.76 -17.26
N LEU A 279 24.68 -19.44 -16.97
CA LEU A 279 23.65 -19.30 -18.00
C LEU A 279 24.01 -18.19 -19.00
N LYS A 280 24.51 -17.05 -18.52
CA LYS A 280 25.01 -15.97 -19.40
C LYS A 280 26.14 -16.42 -20.32
N LYS A 281 27.05 -17.28 -19.85
CA LYS A 281 28.13 -17.84 -20.69
C LYS A 281 27.60 -18.77 -21.78
N LYS A 282 26.52 -19.51 -21.51
CA LYS A 282 25.91 -20.46 -22.46
C LYS A 282 25.18 -19.79 -23.62
N PHE A 283 24.65 -18.59 -23.41
CA PHE A 283 23.86 -17.84 -24.40
C PHE A 283 24.62 -16.66 -25.04
N ARG A 284 25.90 -16.50 -24.70
CA ARG A 284 26.82 -15.54 -25.34
C ARG A 284 27.41 -16.14 -26.61
#